data_AF-G3F4V2-F1
#
_entry.id   AF-G3F4V2-F1
#
_cell.length_a   1.000
_cell.length_b   1.000
_cell.length_c   1.000
_cell.angle_alpha   90.00
_cell.angle_beta   90.00
_cell.angle_gamma   90.00
#
_symmetry.space_group_name_H-M   'P 1'
#
loop_
_entity.id
_entity.type
_entity.pdbx_description
1 polymer ?
#
loop_
_entity_poly.entity_id
_entity_poly.type
_entity_poly.pdbx_seq_one_letter_code
_entity_poly.pdbx_strand_id
1 'polypeptide(L)'
;YRARAAALSMIPTSTGAAKAVGLVLPELKGKLDGVSIRVPTPNVSVVDLKFVAKRDTTKEEINAAIKAAADGPLKGILGYTLQPNVSVDFNHDPHSSIFHMDQTKVMEGKFVSVLAWYD
;
A
#
# COMPACT_ATOMS: atom_id res chain seq x y z
N TYR A 1 4.21 -19.50 14.47
CA TYR A 1 4.25 -18.16 15.09
C TYR A 1 3.02 -17.80 15.93
N ARG A 2 1.85 -18.39 15.71
CA ARG A 2 0.55 -17.91 16.23
C ARG A 2 0.33 -17.99 17.76
N ALA A 3 1.19 -18.69 18.50
CA ALA A 3 1.08 -18.84 19.96
C ALA A 3 1.96 -17.86 20.76
N ARG A 4 2.58 -16.86 20.11
CA ARG A 4 3.47 -15.88 20.74
C ARG A 4 2.68 -14.63 21.17
N ALA A 5 3.10 -13.97 22.25
CA ALA A 5 2.43 -12.79 22.77
C ALA A 5 2.44 -11.62 21.77
N ALA A 6 1.30 -11.33 21.14
CA ALA A 6 1.17 -10.34 20.07
C ALA A 6 1.53 -8.91 20.52
N ALA A 7 1.22 -8.56 21.77
CA ALA A 7 1.53 -7.24 22.33
C ALA A 7 3.04 -6.94 22.41
N LEU A 8 3.90 -7.97 22.34
CA LEU A 8 5.35 -7.86 22.53
C LEU A 8 6.14 -8.25 21.28
N SER A 9 5.49 -8.54 20.15
CA SER A 9 6.17 -9.17 19.02
C SER A 9 5.65 -8.69 17.67
N MET A 10 6.58 -8.43 16.76
CA MET A 10 6.32 -8.37 15.34
C MET A 10 6.31 -9.80 14.79
N ILE A 11 5.17 -10.26 14.28
CA ILE A 11 4.94 -11.66 13.95
C ILE A 11 4.81 -11.84 12.43
N PRO A 12 5.79 -12.48 11.76
CA PRO A 12 5.67 -12.81 10.34
C PRO A 12 4.49 -13.74 10.07
N THR A 13 3.78 -13.51 8.96
CA THR A 13 2.70 -14.39 8.51
C THR A 13 2.55 -14.36 6.99
N SER A 14 2.06 -15.46 6.44
CA SER A 14 1.73 -15.55 5.02
C SER A 14 0.50 -14.68 4.71
N THR A 15 0.46 -14.13 3.49
CA THR A 15 -0.68 -13.33 3.01
C THR A 15 -1.21 -13.91 1.71
N GLY A 16 -2.54 -13.92 1.56
CA GLY A 16 -3.21 -14.26 0.31
C GLY A 16 -3.42 -13.06 -0.62
N ALA A 17 -3.17 -11.84 -0.14
CA ALA A 17 -3.54 -10.61 -0.85
C ALA A 17 -2.89 -10.52 -2.24
N ALA A 18 -1.59 -10.79 -2.35
CA ALA A 18 -0.88 -10.75 -3.64
C ALA A 18 -1.45 -11.77 -4.65
N LYS A 19 -1.85 -12.96 -4.17
CA LYS A 19 -2.50 -13.99 -5.00
C LYS A 19 -3.90 -13.56 -5.44
N ALA A 20 -4.65 -12.91 -4.55
CA ALA A 20 -5.98 -12.40 -4.83
C ALA A 20 -5.97 -11.29 -5.89
N VAL A 21 -4.96 -10.41 -5.89
CA VAL A 21 -4.80 -9.39 -6.95
C VAL A 21 -4.70 -10.04 -8.32
N GLY A 22 -3.99 -11.15 -8.47
CA GLY A 22 -3.91 -11.89 -9.74
C GLY A 22 -5.22 -12.55 -10.20
N LEU A 23 -6.25 -12.64 -9.34
CA LEU A 23 -7.58 -13.11 -9.71
C LEU A 23 -8.45 -11.99 -10.28
N VAL A 24 -8.33 -10.77 -9.71
CA VAL A 24 -9.11 -9.60 -10.14
C VAL A 24 -8.45 -8.83 -11.28
N LEU A 25 -7.11 -8.90 -11.40
CA LEU A 25 -6.31 -8.30 -12.46
C LEU A 25 -5.46 -9.41 -13.11
N PRO A 26 -6.02 -10.18 -14.07
CA PRO A 26 -5.35 -11.34 -14.67
C PRO A 26 -3.98 -11.03 -15.28
N GLU A 27 -3.78 -9.81 -15.78
CA GLU A 27 -2.51 -9.33 -16.34
C GLU A 27 -1.38 -9.20 -15.30
N LEU A 28 -1.72 -9.21 -14.00
CA LEU A 28 -0.81 -9.22 -12.86
C LEU A 28 -0.61 -10.62 -12.26
N LYS A 29 -1.27 -11.66 -12.79
CA LYS A 29 -1.13 -13.02 -12.30
C LYS A 29 0.34 -13.49 -12.34
N GLY A 30 0.85 -13.90 -11.18
CA GLY A 30 2.23 -14.36 -11.01
C GLY A 30 3.29 -13.25 -10.99
N LYS A 31 2.89 -11.97 -11.05
CA LYS A 31 3.83 -10.82 -10.99
C LYS A 31 3.94 -10.18 -9.62
N LEU A 32 2.98 -10.45 -8.73
CA LEU A 32 2.96 -9.94 -7.37
C LEU A 32 3.09 -11.10 -6.39
N ASP A 33 3.95 -10.91 -5.40
CA ASP A 33 4.09 -11.78 -4.25
C ASP A 33 4.34 -10.92 -3.00
N GLY A 34 4.20 -11.49 -1.81
CA GLY A 34 4.41 -10.72 -0.59
C GLY A 34 4.32 -11.53 0.69
N VAL A 35 4.79 -10.90 1.75
CA VAL A 35 4.68 -11.36 3.13
C VAL A 35 3.99 -10.30 3.96
N SER A 36 3.59 -10.65 5.18
CA SER A 36 3.01 -9.68 6.11
C SER A 36 3.59 -9.87 7.49
N ILE A 37 3.58 -8.80 8.28
CA ILE A 37 4.04 -8.80 9.66
C ILE A 37 2.89 -8.21 10.49
N ARG A 38 2.42 -8.96 11.48
CA ARG A 38 1.48 -8.42 12.48
C ARG A 38 2.28 -7.62 13.50
N VAL A 39 1.79 -6.41 13.80
CA VAL A 39 2.39 -5.48 14.75
C VAL A 39 1.39 -5.14 15.86
N PRO A 40 1.82 -4.74 17.06
CA PRO A 40 0.93 -4.46 18.19
C PRO A 40 0.25 -3.08 18.07
N THR A 41 -0.49 -2.85 16.99
CA THR A 41 -1.35 -1.67 16.80
C THR A 41 -2.81 -2.11 16.71
N PRO A 42 -3.76 -1.42 17.37
CA PRO A 42 -5.15 -1.90 17.47
C PRO A 42 -5.88 -1.98 16.13
N ASN A 43 -5.73 -0.95 15.29
CA ASN A 43 -6.41 -0.83 14.02
C ASN A 43 -5.61 0.05 13.04
N VAL A 44 -5.99 -0.01 11.77
CA VAL A 44 -5.29 0.51 10.59
C VAL A 44 -4.04 -0.30 10.25
N SER A 45 -4.00 -0.68 8.98
CA SER A 45 -2.93 -1.42 8.34
C SER A 45 -2.30 -0.58 7.23
N VAL A 46 -1.15 -1.07 6.73
CA VAL A 46 -0.40 -0.41 5.67
C VAL A 46 0.09 -1.43 4.66
N VAL A 47 0.01 -1.05 3.37
CA VAL A 47 0.69 -1.75 2.28
C VAL A 47 1.92 -0.95 1.88
N ASP A 48 3.07 -1.61 1.88
CA ASP A 48 4.31 -1.12 1.28
C ASP A 48 4.58 -1.92 -0.01
N LEU A 49 4.21 -1.35 -1.15
CA LEU A 49 4.30 -1.99 -2.46
C LEU A 49 5.56 -1.53 -3.18
N LYS A 50 6.37 -2.51 -3.60
CA LYS A 50 7.54 -2.30 -4.44
C LYS A 50 7.35 -2.97 -5.78
N PHE A 51 7.70 -2.28 -6.86
CA PHE A 51 7.60 -2.82 -8.22
C PHE A 51 8.64 -2.21 -9.15
N VAL A 52 8.93 -2.90 -10.25
CA VAL A 52 9.75 -2.37 -11.35
C VAL A 52 8.82 -1.85 -12.45
N ALA A 53 8.85 -0.54 -12.70
CA ALA A 53 8.12 0.08 -13.78
C ALA A 53 8.68 -0.37 -15.14
N LYS A 54 7.80 -0.54 -16.14
CA LYS A 54 8.20 -0.96 -17.49
C LYS A 54 9.05 0.08 -18.23
N ARG A 55 8.86 1.36 -17.90
CA ARG A 55 9.58 2.51 -18.44
C ARG A 55 10.09 3.38 -17.31
N ASP A 56 10.99 4.28 -17.64
CA ASP A 56 11.44 5.29 -16.70
C ASP A 56 10.26 6.16 -16.25
N THR A 57 10.24 6.47 -14.96
CA THR A 57 9.21 7.24 -14.26
C THR A 57 9.87 8.12 -13.20
N THR A 58 9.11 9.08 -12.67
CA THR A 58 9.54 9.90 -11.53
C THR A 58 8.54 9.83 -10.39
N LYS A 59 8.94 10.35 -9.22
CA LYS A 59 8.06 10.48 -8.06
C LYS A 59 6.84 11.34 -8.40
N GLU A 60 7.06 12.43 -9.12
CA GLU A 60 6.04 13.40 -9.52
C GLU A 60 5.02 12.75 -10.44
N GLU A 61 5.49 11.93 -11.39
CA GLU A 61 4.62 11.20 -12.31
C GLU A 61 3.70 10.21 -11.56
N ILE A 62 4.26 9.42 -10.63
CA ILE A 62 3.50 8.46 -9.82
C ILE A 62 2.47 9.20 -8.96
N ASN A 63 2.89 10.26 -8.27
CA ASN A 63 2.00 11.03 -7.41
C ASN A 63 0.88 11.72 -8.21
N ALA A 64 1.18 12.24 -9.40
CA ALA A 64 0.19 12.83 -10.29
C ALA A 64 -0.84 11.77 -10.77
N ALA A 65 -0.39 10.56 -11.12
CA ALA A 65 -1.27 9.47 -11.52
C ALA A 65 -2.22 9.04 -10.38
N ILE A 66 -1.70 8.92 -9.15
CA ILE A 66 -2.53 8.63 -7.97
C ILE A 66 -3.56 9.72 -7.73
N LYS A 67 -3.14 10.99 -7.76
CA LYS A 67 -4.04 12.13 -7.57
C LYS A 67 -5.16 12.13 -8.61
N ALA A 68 -4.81 11.94 -9.88
CA ALA A 68 -5.80 11.89 -10.96
C ALA A 68 -6.81 10.74 -10.80
N ALA A 69 -6.35 9.57 -10.33
CA ALA A 69 -7.22 8.43 -10.07
C ALA A 69 -8.15 8.67 -8.87
N ALA A 70 -7.60 9.18 -7.77
CA ALA A 70 -8.33 9.49 -6.53
C ALA A 70 -9.37 10.60 -6.73
N ASP A 71 -9.04 11.65 -7.48
CA ASP A 71 -9.96 12.76 -7.75
C ASP A 71 -10.97 12.45 -8.86
N GLY A 72 -10.76 11.36 -9.62
CA GLY A 72 -11.53 10.97 -10.78
C GLY A 72 -12.22 9.62 -10.62
N PRO A 73 -11.82 8.60 -11.41
CA PRO A 73 -12.55 7.33 -11.52
C PRO A 73 -12.63 6.53 -10.21
N LEU A 74 -11.73 6.76 -9.26
CA LEU A 74 -11.70 6.06 -7.96
C LEU A 74 -12.12 6.96 -6.79
N LYS A 75 -12.80 8.08 -7.05
CA LYS A 75 -13.27 8.98 -6.00
C LYS A 75 -14.17 8.26 -5.00
N GLY A 76 -13.85 8.41 -3.71
CA GLY A 76 -14.54 7.70 -2.61
C GLY A 76 -14.04 6.27 -2.37
N ILE A 77 -13.14 5.75 -3.20
CA ILE A 77 -12.50 4.43 -3.05
C ILE A 77 -11.01 4.60 -2.74
N LEU A 78 -10.32 5.43 -3.53
CA LEU A 78 -8.91 5.79 -3.35
C LEU A 78 -8.83 7.23 -2.81
N GLY A 79 -8.22 7.39 -1.64
CA GLY A 79 -7.82 8.67 -1.08
C GLY A 79 -6.30 8.87 -1.17
N TYR A 80 -5.84 10.06 -0.79
CA TYR A 80 -4.43 10.32 -0.56
C TYR A 80 -4.25 11.37 0.54
N THR A 81 -3.10 11.35 1.23
CA THR A 81 -2.71 12.39 2.17
C THR A 81 -1.37 13.02 1.80
N LEU A 82 -1.26 14.32 2.10
CA LEU A 82 -0.03 15.13 2.05
C LEU A 82 0.45 15.50 3.46
N GLN A 83 -0.33 15.18 4.49
CA GLN A 83 -0.01 15.51 5.87
C GLN A 83 0.88 14.42 6.46
N PRO A 84 1.71 14.74 7.47
CA PRO A 84 2.57 13.77 8.16
C PRO A 84 1.75 12.89 9.12
N ASN A 85 0.76 12.18 8.57
CA ASN A 85 -0.14 11.33 9.32
C ASN A 85 0.53 10.03 9.78
N VAL A 86 0.02 9.48 10.87
CA VAL A 86 0.34 8.14 11.38
C VAL A 86 -0.88 7.24 11.30
N SER A 87 -0.73 5.94 11.58
CA SER A 87 -1.77 4.94 11.34
C SER A 87 -3.13 5.29 11.94
N VAL A 88 -3.17 5.76 13.19
CA VAL A 88 -4.43 6.04 13.89
C VAL A 88 -5.24 7.19 13.25
N ASP A 89 -4.60 8.07 12.49
CA ASP A 89 -5.28 9.19 11.81
C ASP A 89 -6.23 8.70 10.71
N PHE A 90 -6.08 7.45 10.25
CA PHE A 90 -6.94 6.82 9.24
C PHE A 90 -7.98 5.88 9.84
N ASN A 91 -8.07 5.79 11.17
CA ASN A 91 -9.05 4.94 11.81
C ASN A 91 -10.46 5.46 11.50
N HIS A 92 -11.33 4.58 11.05
CA HIS A 92 -12.68 4.84 10.56
C HIS A 92 -12.75 5.65 9.25
N ASP A 93 -11.65 5.73 8.50
CA ASP A 93 -11.68 6.26 7.14
C ASP A 93 -12.36 5.24 6.20
N PRO A 94 -13.38 5.65 5.42
CA PRO A 94 -14.15 4.73 4.58
C PRO A 94 -13.47 4.34 3.25
N HIS A 95 -12.35 4.98 2.88
CA HIS A 95 -11.66 4.65 1.63
C HIS A 95 -11.01 3.26 1.72
N SER A 96 -11.02 2.52 0.61
CA SER A 96 -10.36 1.21 0.51
C SER A 96 -8.83 1.32 0.52
N SER A 97 -8.29 2.49 0.18
CA SER A 97 -6.85 2.76 0.19
C SER A 97 -6.59 4.26 0.28
N ILE A 98 -5.67 4.66 1.16
CA ILE A 98 -5.25 6.06 1.32
C ILE A 98 -3.75 6.15 1.05
N PHE A 99 -3.39 6.70 -0.11
CA PHE A 99 -2.00 6.80 -0.54
C PHE A 99 -1.21 7.87 0.23
N HIS A 100 -0.01 7.54 0.70
CA HIS A 100 0.85 8.48 1.42
C HIS A 100 1.88 9.11 0.47
N MET A 101 1.60 10.35 0.03
CA MET A 101 2.30 11.00 -1.10
C MET A 101 3.80 11.23 -0.89
N ASP A 102 4.23 11.41 0.34
CA ASP A 102 5.63 11.68 0.68
C ASP A 102 6.49 10.41 0.72
N GLN A 103 5.87 9.22 0.80
CA GLN A 103 6.54 7.91 0.83
C GLN A 103 6.90 7.35 -0.55
N THR A 104 6.45 7.99 -1.63
CA THR A 104 6.82 7.58 -2.99
C THR A 104 8.32 7.74 -3.20
N LYS A 105 8.98 6.64 -3.55
CA LYS A 105 10.40 6.59 -3.91
C LYS A 105 10.54 5.96 -5.29
N VAL A 106 11.42 6.54 -6.10
CA VAL A 106 11.84 5.97 -7.38
C VAL A 106 13.36 5.92 -7.39
N MET A 107 13.91 4.71 -7.56
CA MET A 107 15.33 4.45 -7.66
C MET A 107 15.68 4.06 -9.09
N GLU A 108 16.74 4.66 -9.63
CA GLU A 108 17.26 4.36 -10.97
C GLU A 108 16.18 4.43 -12.06
N GLY A 109 15.22 5.35 -11.91
CA GLY A 109 14.13 5.58 -12.86
C GLY A 109 13.02 4.52 -12.91
N LYS A 110 13.24 3.30 -12.40
CA LYS A 110 12.27 2.19 -12.57
C LYS A 110 11.87 1.46 -11.31
N PHE A 111 12.73 1.39 -10.29
CA PHE A 111 12.37 0.69 -9.05
C PHE A 111 11.56 1.61 -8.15
N VAL A 112 10.27 1.33 -8.01
CA VAL A 112 9.31 2.18 -7.31
C VAL A 112 8.92 1.53 -5.99
N SER A 113 8.87 2.34 -4.93
CA SER A 113 8.29 1.98 -3.62
C SER A 113 7.19 2.99 -3.29
N VAL A 114 6.01 2.51 -2.95
CA VAL A 114 4.87 3.33 -2.53
C VAL A 114 4.21 2.75 -1.28
N LEU A 115 3.50 3.60 -0.56
CA LEU A 115 2.85 3.25 0.69
C LEU A 115 1.39 3.71 0.68
N ALA A 116 0.48 2.85 1.12
CA ALA A 116 -0.92 3.19 1.29
C ALA A 116 -1.50 2.60 2.58
N TRP A 117 -2.26 3.41 3.30
CA TRP A 117 -2.98 3.04 4.52
C TRP A 117 -4.37 2.49 4.17
N TYR A 118 -4.94 1.71 5.08
CA TYR A 118 -6.35 1.32 5.09
C TYR A 118 -6.73 0.90 6.51
N ASP A 119 -7.97 1.21 6.91
CA ASP A 119 -8.60 0.59 8.08
C ASP A 119 -8.97 -0.87 7.74
#